data_AF-A0A7V8W1N7-F1
#
_entry.id   AF-A0A7V8W1N7-F1
#
_cell.length_a   1.000
_cell.length_b   1.000
_cell.length_c   1.000
_cell.angle_alpha   90.00
_cell.angle_beta   90.00
_cell.angle_gamma   90.00
#
_symmetry.space_group_name_H-M   'P 1'
#
loop_
_entity.id
_entity.type
_entity.pdbx_description
1 polymer ?
#
loop_
_entity_poly.entity_id
_entity_poly.type
_entity_poly.pdbx_seq_one_letter_code
_entity_poly.pdbx_strand_id
1 'polypeptide(L)'
;RTIVSDIAGTTRDTIHTTYNLFNKEFILIDTAGIRRKTKVNEDLEFYSVIRAIKAMDEADVCFLVLDAEKGITAQDLNIFSLAIKKGKGIVVLVNKWDLLDKETNTARDYEKELKQRLAPFTDVPVIFISATEKTRVFKAMEVALEVYDNRHRKLTTSALNDTMLKAVEAYHAPVVRGNAVKIKYVTQLPTIVPSFAFFCNYPDDIKTPYRNYLENKLRENFSLTGVPIRIFFRKK
;
A
#
# COMPACT_ATOMS: atom_id res chain seq x y z
N ARG A 1 5.78 27.71 1.71
CA ARG A 1 6.93 28.04 2.60
C ARG A 1 7.26 26.78 3.38
N THR A 2 8.45 26.22 3.20
CA THR A 2 8.96 25.06 3.95
C THR A 2 9.46 25.52 5.31
N ILE A 3 8.99 24.91 6.39
CA ILE A 3 9.57 25.09 7.72
C ILE A 3 10.06 23.71 8.15
N VAL A 4 11.36 23.48 7.99
CA VAL A 4 12.07 22.39 8.68
C VAL A 4 12.29 22.89 10.10
N SER A 5 11.82 22.14 11.09
CA SER A 5 11.98 22.53 12.50
C SER A 5 13.37 22.12 12.96
N ASP A 6 14.28 23.09 13.08
CA ASP A 6 15.64 22.92 13.63
C ASP A 6 15.65 23.09 15.16
N ILE A 7 14.70 22.47 15.89
CA ILE A 7 14.74 22.48 17.35
C ILE A 7 15.85 21.54 17.82
N ALA A 8 17.06 22.09 17.99
CA ALA A 8 18.18 21.43 18.64
C ALA A 8 17.87 21.26 20.14
N GLY A 9 17.58 20.03 20.59
CA GLY A 9 17.29 19.87 22.03
C GLY A 9 16.81 18.56 22.61
N THR A 10 16.67 17.44 21.88
CA THR A 10 16.36 16.14 22.53
C THR A 10 17.11 14.99 21.88
N THR A 11 18.24 14.61 22.48
CA THR A 11 19.08 13.48 22.10
C THR A 11 18.48 12.15 22.55
N ARG A 12 17.93 11.40 21.60
CA ARG A 12 18.25 10.00 21.27
C ARG A 12 17.45 9.64 20.01
N ASP A 13 18.15 9.22 18.96
CA ASP A 13 17.63 8.78 17.65
C ASP A 13 17.45 9.85 16.55
N THR A 14 18.59 10.25 15.98
CA THR A 14 18.78 11.10 14.78
C THR A 14 18.27 10.49 13.46
N ILE A 15 17.18 9.69 13.46
CA ILE A 15 16.72 8.93 12.30
C ILE A 15 15.49 9.58 11.64
N HIS A 16 14.72 10.37 12.40
CA HIS A 16 13.45 10.97 11.98
C HIS A 16 13.63 12.44 11.59
N THR A 17 13.05 12.83 10.45
CA THR A 17 12.97 14.24 10.04
C THR A 17 11.50 14.66 10.01
N THR A 18 11.15 15.64 10.83
CA THR A 18 9.81 16.25 10.83
C THR A 18 9.69 17.22 9.66
N TYR A 19 8.61 17.11 8.90
CA TYR A 19 8.34 17.95 7.74
C TYR A 19 6.89 18.41 7.77
N ASN A 20 6.64 19.71 7.57
CA ASN A 20 5.28 20.24 7.48
C ASN A 20 4.95 20.57 6.02
N LEU A 21 3.90 19.92 5.50
CA LEU A 21 3.39 20.13 4.14
C LEU A 21 1.86 20.03 4.17
N PHE A 22 1.16 20.84 3.38
CA PHE A 22 -0.31 20.80 3.33
C PHE A 22 -1.01 20.94 4.71
N ASN A 23 -0.42 21.70 5.64
CA ASN A 23 -0.86 21.81 7.04
C ASN A 23 -0.96 20.47 7.78
N LYS A 24 -0.26 19.43 7.30
CA LYS A 24 -0.10 18.14 7.97
C LYS A 24 1.37 17.97 8.37
N GLU A 25 1.59 17.40 9.55
CA GLU A 25 2.92 17.02 10.00
C GLU A 25 3.28 15.62 9.52
N PHE A 26 4.46 15.48 8.95
CA PHE A 26 5.02 14.23 8.48
C PHE A 26 6.28 13.92 9.25
N ILE A 27 6.49 12.63 9.51
CA ILE A 27 7.76 12.12 9.98
C ILE A 27 8.35 11.28 8.85
N LEU A 28 9.45 11.76 8.29
CA LEU A 28 10.24 10.99 7.35
C LEU A 28 11.18 10.08 8.15
N ILE A 29 10.96 8.77 8.02
CA ILE A 29 11.70 7.72 8.70
C ILE A 29 12.84 7.26 7.78
N ASP A 30 14.00 6.93 8.37
CA ASP A 30 15.21 6.49 7.67
C ASP A 30 15.92 7.57 6.82
N THR A 31 16.01 8.80 7.35
CA THR A 31 16.84 9.86 6.72
C THR A 31 18.34 9.66 6.91
N ALA A 32 18.75 8.65 7.70
CA ALA A 32 20.16 8.33 7.96
C ALA A 32 20.91 7.90 6.68
N GLY A 33 20.23 7.26 5.72
CA GLY A 33 20.77 6.96 4.39
C GLY A 33 20.94 8.19 3.49
N ILE A 34 20.13 9.24 3.70
CA ILE A 34 20.22 10.52 2.96
C ILE A 34 21.38 11.38 3.50
N ARG A 35 21.64 11.35 4.81
CA ARG A 35 22.63 12.21 5.48
C ARG A 35 24.07 11.66 5.48
N ARG A 36 24.29 10.34 5.36
CA ARG A 36 25.63 9.73 5.45
C ARG A 36 26.20 9.38 4.06
N LYS A 37 26.55 10.40 3.25
CA LYS A 37 27.25 10.22 1.95
C LYS A 37 28.77 10.11 2.08
N THR A 38 29.32 9.58 3.18
CA THR A 38 30.77 9.60 3.38
C THR A 38 31.28 8.26 3.95
N LYS A 39 31.82 7.44 3.03
CA LYS A 39 32.68 6.24 3.18
C LYS A 39 32.06 4.81 3.27
N VAL A 40 32.26 4.07 2.16
CA VAL A 40 32.85 2.71 1.95
C VAL A 40 32.14 1.40 2.43
N ASN A 41 32.18 0.42 1.51
CA ASN A 41 32.12 -1.08 1.55
C ASN A 41 30.81 -1.88 1.63
N GLU A 42 30.85 -3.03 0.93
CA GLU A 42 29.79 -3.99 0.52
C GLU A 42 28.88 -4.52 1.64
N ASP A 43 29.26 -4.37 2.92
CA ASP A 43 28.38 -4.70 4.06
C ASP A 43 27.13 -3.80 4.14
N LEU A 44 27.13 -2.65 3.45
CA LEU A 44 26.06 -1.64 3.53
C LEU A 44 24.70 -2.16 3.04
N GLU A 45 24.64 -3.01 2.01
CA GLU A 45 23.35 -3.41 1.42
C GLU A 45 22.51 -4.23 2.40
N PHE A 46 23.11 -5.20 3.08
CA PHE A 46 22.44 -6.01 4.10
C PHE A 46 21.92 -5.15 5.25
N TYR A 47 22.76 -4.25 5.78
CA TYR A 47 22.33 -3.33 6.84
C TYR A 47 21.29 -2.32 6.36
N SER A 48 21.31 -1.93 5.09
CA SER A 48 20.30 -1.04 4.49
C SER A 48 18.95 -1.72 4.42
N VAL A 49 18.90 -3.01 4.05
CA VAL A 49 17.66 -3.80 4.10
C VAL A 49 17.12 -3.89 5.52
N ILE A 50 17.96 -4.21 6.50
CA ILE A 50 17.53 -4.28 7.91
C ILE A 50 16.97 -2.93 8.39
N ARG A 51 17.60 -1.81 8.01
CA ARG A 51 17.11 -0.46 8.34
C ARG A 51 15.78 -0.16 7.68
N ALA A 52 15.63 -0.47 6.40
CA ALA A 52 14.37 -0.31 5.68
C ALA A 52 13.24 -1.12 6.33
N ILE A 53 13.53 -2.35 6.79
CA ILE A 53 12.54 -3.18 7.51
C ILE A 53 12.14 -2.55 8.84
N LYS A 54 13.09 -2.04 9.63
CA LYS A 54 12.80 -1.32 10.88
C LYS A 54 11.98 -0.05 10.64
N ALA A 55 12.37 0.73 9.63
CA ALA A 55 11.63 1.93 9.24
C ALA A 55 10.19 1.61 8.80
N MET A 56 10.02 0.52 8.06
CA MET A 56 8.71 0.02 7.65
C MET A 56 7.84 -0.35 8.86
N ASP A 57 8.41 -0.84 9.96
CA ASP A 57 7.64 -1.18 11.17
C ASP A 57 6.99 0.04 11.83
N GLU A 58 7.63 1.20 11.74
CA GLU A 58 7.13 2.45 12.30
C GLU A 58 6.25 3.24 11.31
N ALA A 59 6.42 3.02 10.01
CA ALA A 59 5.71 3.77 8.98
C ALA A 59 4.21 3.46 8.89
N ASP A 60 3.39 4.46 8.56
CA ASP A 60 2.00 4.26 8.14
C ASP A 60 1.88 3.98 6.64
N VAL A 61 2.67 4.71 5.85
CA VAL A 61 2.74 4.62 4.39
C VAL A 61 4.21 4.49 3.98
N CYS A 62 4.50 3.53 3.11
CA CYS A 62 5.83 3.26 2.56
C CYS A 62 5.88 3.70 1.10
N PHE A 63 6.94 4.43 0.73
CA PHE A 63 7.30 4.63 -0.66
C PHE A 63 8.20 3.49 -1.12
N LEU A 64 7.72 2.69 -2.07
CA LEU A 64 8.56 1.73 -2.78
C LEU A 64 9.19 2.44 -3.97
N VAL A 65 10.44 2.86 -3.83
CA VAL A 65 11.16 3.60 -4.87
C VAL A 65 11.88 2.62 -5.79
N LEU A 66 11.52 2.63 -7.07
CA LEU A 66 12.11 1.81 -8.12
C LEU A 66 12.95 2.69 -9.05
N ASP A 67 13.97 2.10 -9.65
CA ASP A 67 14.75 2.72 -10.72
C ASP A 67 14.09 2.41 -12.07
N ALA A 68 13.71 3.44 -12.82
CA ALA A 68 12.99 3.30 -14.08
C ALA A 68 13.74 2.43 -15.10
N GLU A 69 15.07 2.57 -15.21
CA GLU A 69 15.90 1.84 -16.18
C GLU A 69 16.06 0.37 -15.80
N LYS A 70 16.16 0.07 -14.50
CA LYS A 70 16.34 -1.31 -14.01
C LYS A 70 15.02 -2.08 -13.93
N GLY A 71 13.90 -1.38 -13.76
CA GLY A 71 12.63 -2.01 -13.46
C GLY A 71 12.57 -2.57 -12.04
N ILE A 72 11.52 -3.35 -11.77
CA ILE A 72 11.32 -4.00 -10.47
C ILE A 72 12.20 -5.25 -10.34
N THR A 73 12.93 -5.35 -9.23
CA THR A 73 13.82 -6.48 -8.94
C THR A 73 13.19 -7.48 -7.98
N ALA A 74 13.83 -8.64 -7.80
CA ALA A 74 13.40 -9.64 -6.81
C ALA A 74 13.46 -9.10 -5.36
N GLN A 75 14.43 -8.22 -5.06
CA GLN A 75 14.54 -7.58 -3.76
C GLN A 75 13.37 -6.63 -3.50
N ASP A 76 12.98 -5.84 -4.51
CA ASP A 76 11.83 -4.93 -4.42
C ASP A 76 10.53 -5.71 -4.17
N LEU A 77 10.33 -6.85 -4.85
CA LEU A 77 9.18 -7.72 -4.64
C LEU A 77 9.14 -8.31 -3.22
N ASN A 78 10.29 -8.64 -2.64
CA ASN A 78 10.39 -9.12 -1.26
C ASN A 78 10.00 -8.02 -0.25
N ILE A 79 10.50 -6.79 -0.45
CA ILE A 79 10.15 -5.63 0.39
C ILE A 79 8.67 -5.26 0.24
N PHE A 80 8.15 -5.26 -0.98
CA PHE A 80 6.73 -5.05 -1.27
C PHE A 80 5.85 -6.09 -0.55
N SER A 81 6.19 -7.37 -0.67
CA SER A 81 5.48 -8.46 0.00
C SER A 81 5.51 -8.32 1.53
N LEU A 82 6.62 -7.84 2.10
CA LEU A 82 6.74 -7.61 3.53
C LEU A 82 5.85 -6.44 3.99
N ALA A 83 5.81 -5.34 3.24
CA ALA A 83 4.95 -4.19 3.52
C ALA A 83 3.46 -4.58 3.54
N ILE A 84 3.03 -5.42 2.58
CA ILE A 84 1.68 -5.98 2.54
C ILE A 84 1.39 -6.80 3.80
N LYS A 85 2.29 -7.73 4.16
CA LYS A 85 2.13 -8.59 5.35
C LYS A 85 1.98 -7.75 6.63
N LYS A 86 2.77 -6.67 6.74
CA LYS A 86 2.72 -5.70 7.84
C LYS A 86 1.54 -4.73 7.78
N GLY A 87 0.73 -4.76 6.70
CA GLY A 87 -0.47 -3.94 6.59
C GLY A 87 -0.19 -2.45 6.39
N LYS A 88 0.91 -2.13 5.70
CA LYS A 88 1.36 -0.77 5.44
C LYS A 88 0.67 -0.21 4.21
N GLY A 89 0.39 1.09 4.19
CA GLY A 89 0.03 1.77 2.95
C GLY A 89 1.24 1.77 2.01
N ILE A 90 1.03 1.63 0.71
CA ILE A 90 2.11 1.55 -0.28
C ILE A 90 1.83 2.50 -1.43
N VAL A 91 2.84 3.30 -1.77
CA VAL A 91 2.88 4.10 -3.00
C VAL A 91 4.15 3.70 -3.74
N VAL A 92 4.02 3.34 -5.01
CA VAL A 92 5.18 2.95 -5.84
C VAL A 92 5.67 4.18 -6.61
N LEU A 93 6.94 4.50 -6.44
CA LEU A 93 7.59 5.62 -7.12
C LEU A 93 8.60 5.08 -8.14
N VAL A 94 8.33 5.27 -9.42
CA VAL A 94 9.27 4.93 -10.49
C VAL A 94 10.15 6.15 -10.72
N ASN A 95 11.35 6.15 -10.15
CA ASN A 95 12.28 7.27 -10.15
C ASN A 95 13.25 7.21 -11.34
N LYS A 96 13.92 8.35 -11.63
CA LYS A 96 14.73 8.56 -12.83
C LYS A 96 13.94 8.44 -14.12
N TRP A 97 12.64 8.74 -14.05
CA TRP A 97 11.77 8.63 -15.21
C TRP A 97 12.23 9.55 -16.35
N ASP A 98 12.91 10.65 -16.04
CA ASP A 98 13.53 11.56 -17.01
C ASP A 98 14.55 10.86 -17.93
N LEU A 99 15.28 9.85 -17.45
CA LEU A 99 16.34 9.17 -18.20
C LEU A 99 15.84 8.19 -19.26
N LEU A 100 14.60 7.71 -19.14
CA LEU A 100 14.05 6.81 -20.14
C LEU A 100 13.65 7.56 -21.41
N ASP A 101 13.99 6.99 -22.56
CA ASP A 101 13.38 7.35 -23.83
C ASP A 101 11.88 7.00 -23.80
N LYS A 102 11.05 7.95 -24.21
CA LYS A 102 9.59 7.85 -24.08
C LYS A 102 8.96 7.98 -25.46
N GLU A 103 8.08 7.03 -25.75
CA GLU A 103 7.16 7.08 -26.87
C GLU A 103 5.72 7.24 -26.36
N THR A 104 4.77 7.22 -27.28
CA THR A 104 3.35 7.21 -26.91
C THR A 104 3.04 5.95 -26.11
N ASN A 105 2.36 6.07 -24.98
CA ASN A 105 1.97 5.00 -24.05
C ASN A 105 3.06 4.36 -23.17
N THR A 106 4.33 4.79 -23.24
CA THR A 106 5.41 4.18 -22.42
C THR A 106 5.07 4.08 -20.93
N ALA A 107 4.49 5.13 -20.35
CA ALA A 107 4.08 5.11 -18.94
C ALA A 107 2.97 4.08 -18.64
N ARG A 108 1.97 3.97 -19.52
CA ARG A 108 0.86 3.04 -19.37
C ARG A 108 1.34 1.60 -19.45
N ASP A 109 2.21 1.32 -20.42
CA ASP A 109 2.68 -0.03 -20.68
C ASP A 109 3.68 -0.47 -19.59
N TYR A 110 4.52 0.44 -19.10
CA TYR A 110 5.37 0.22 -17.92
C TYR A 110 4.52 -0.07 -16.67
N GLU A 111 3.51 0.75 -16.39
CA GLU A 111 2.63 0.54 -15.23
C GLU A 111 1.91 -0.81 -15.31
N LYS A 112 1.48 -1.21 -16.51
CA LYS A 112 0.85 -2.51 -16.75
C LYS A 112 1.80 -3.67 -16.44
N GLU A 113 3.03 -3.64 -16.94
CA GLU A 113 4.02 -4.68 -16.64
C GLU A 113 4.34 -4.72 -15.14
N LEU A 114 4.54 -3.54 -14.54
CA LEU A 114 4.82 -3.42 -13.12
C LEU A 114 3.69 -4.04 -12.28
N LYS A 115 2.44 -3.70 -12.57
CA LYS A 115 1.27 -4.27 -11.87
C LYS A 115 1.16 -5.79 -12.06
N GLN A 116 1.55 -6.34 -13.20
CA GLN A 116 1.61 -7.79 -13.39
C GLN A 116 2.63 -8.43 -12.44
N ARG A 117 3.79 -7.79 -12.23
CA ARG A 117 4.82 -8.29 -11.30
C ARG A 117 4.43 -8.14 -9.84
N LEU A 118 3.65 -7.11 -9.50
CA LEU A 118 3.14 -6.86 -8.14
C LEU A 118 1.95 -7.75 -7.76
N ALA A 119 1.41 -8.54 -8.70
CA ALA A 119 0.29 -9.44 -8.42
C ALA A 119 0.61 -10.37 -7.23
N PRO A 120 -0.38 -10.68 -6.36
CA PRO A 120 -1.81 -10.40 -6.54
C PRO A 120 -2.28 -9.00 -6.10
N PHE A 121 -1.46 -8.21 -5.40
CA PHE A 121 -1.87 -6.89 -4.92
C PHE A 121 -1.45 -5.79 -5.92
N THR A 122 -2.36 -5.46 -6.84
CA THR A 122 -2.09 -4.53 -7.95
C THR A 122 -2.69 -3.13 -7.75
N ASP A 123 -3.59 -2.98 -6.78
CA ASP A 123 -4.28 -1.74 -6.44
C ASP A 123 -3.40 -0.83 -5.57
N VAL A 124 -2.28 -0.41 -6.17
CA VAL A 124 -1.32 0.53 -5.58
C VAL A 124 -1.10 1.71 -6.54
N PRO A 125 -1.01 2.95 -6.03
CA PRO A 125 -0.65 4.09 -6.86
C PRO A 125 0.77 3.94 -7.40
N VAL A 126 0.94 4.20 -8.68
CA VAL A 126 2.25 4.27 -9.35
C VAL A 126 2.48 5.69 -9.81
N ILE A 127 3.60 6.28 -9.41
CA ILE A 127 3.96 7.66 -9.77
C ILE A 127 5.34 7.66 -10.39
N PHE A 128 5.39 8.11 -11.64
CA PHE A 128 6.63 8.34 -12.37
C PHE A 128 7.22 9.69 -11.94
N ILE A 129 8.38 9.66 -11.30
CA ILE A 129 9.04 10.83 -10.73
C ILE A 129 10.48 10.99 -11.25
N SER A 130 11.00 12.19 -11.06
CA SER A 130 12.44 12.45 -11.12
C SER A 130 12.83 13.24 -9.89
N ALA A 131 13.61 12.62 -9.01
CA ALA A 131 14.09 13.29 -7.80
C ALA A 131 15.08 14.42 -8.11
N THR A 132 15.92 14.25 -9.15
CA THR A 132 16.91 15.23 -9.61
C THR A 132 16.23 16.43 -10.25
N GLU A 133 15.30 16.18 -11.18
CA GLU A 133 14.53 17.23 -11.85
C GLU A 133 13.34 17.73 -11.02
N LYS A 134 13.19 17.22 -9.79
CA LYS A 134 12.09 17.55 -8.86
C LYS A 134 10.69 17.36 -9.47
N THR A 135 10.57 16.48 -10.46
CA THR A 135 9.33 16.24 -11.18
C THR A 135 8.41 15.35 -10.36
N ARG A 136 7.18 15.82 -10.10
CA ARG A 136 6.09 15.08 -9.43
C ARG A 136 6.40 14.60 -8.00
N VAL A 137 7.45 15.11 -7.36
CA VAL A 137 7.79 14.78 -5.96
C VAL A 137 6.67 15.22 -4.99
N PHE A 138 6.10 16.41 -5.19
CA PHE A 138 4.96 16.86 -4.38
C PHE A 138 3.71 16.01 -4.60
N LYS A 139 3.51 15.52 -5.85
CA LYS A 139 2.40 14.62 -6.15
C LYS A 139 2.50 13.31 -5.39
N ALA A 140 3.72 12.80 -5.19
CA ALA A 140 3.95 11.61 -4.36
C ALA A 140 3.48 11.82 -2.91
N MET A 141 3.73 13.01 -2.34
CA MET A 141 3.26 13.34 -1.00
C MET A 141 1.74 13.46 -0.92
N GLU A 142 1.09 14.07 -1.92
CA GLU A 142 -0.38 14.13 -1.99
C GLU A 142 -1.00 12.73 -2.02
N VAL A 143 -0.46 11.84 -2.87
CA VAL A 143 -0.98 10.48 -3.00
C VAL A 143 -0.70 9.67 -1.73
N ALA A 144 0.43 9.88 -1.05
CA ALA A 144 0.68 9.24 0.24
C ALA A 144 -0.33 9.67 1.32
N LEU A 145 -0.76 10.94 1.32
CA LEU A 145 -1.85 11.39 2.19
C LEU A 145 -3.18 10.70 1.86
N GLU A 146 -3.50 10.54 0.58
CA GLU A 146 -4.69 9.82 0.16
C GLU A 146 -4.65 8.36 0.62
N VAL A 147 -3.51 7.68 0.46
CA VAL A 147 -3.32 6.30 0.94
C VAL A 147 -3.42 6.21 2.47
N TYR A 148 -2.87 7.19 3.20
CA TYR A 148 -3.01 7.29 4.65
C TYR A 148 -4.48 7.42 5.06
N ASP A 149 -5.23 8.32 4.40
CA ASP A 149 -6.64 8.55 4.68
C ASP A 149 -7.49 7.32 4.29
N ASN A 150 -7.16 6.61 3.21
CA ASN A 150 -7.78 5.35 2.81
C ASN A 150 -7.56 4.25 3.87
N ARG A 151 -6.37 4.19 4.48
CA ARG A 151 -6.03 3.19 5.51
C ARG A 151 -6.85 3.38 6.78
N HIS A 152 -7.20 4.61 7.12
CA HIS A 152 -7.99 4.95 8.31
C HIS A 152 -9.49 5.08 8.04
N ARG A 153 -9.93 4.82 6.81
CA ARG A 153 -11.31 5.03 6.40
C ARG A 153 -12.25 4.10 7.16
N LYS A 154 -13.28 4.68 7.76
CA LYS A 154 -14.38 3.96 8.40
C LYS A 154 -15.57 3.90 7.45
N LEU A 155 -16.02 2.69 7.14
CA LEU A 155 -17.18 2.41 6.31
C LEU A 155 -18.34 2.00 7.21
N THR A 156 -19.51 2.61 6.99
CA THR A 156 -20.70 2.29 7.78
C THR A 156 -21.18 0.89 7.43
N THR A 157 -21.77 0.20 8.42
CA THR A 157 -22.30 -1.16 8.20
C THR A 157 -23.42 -1.13 7.14
N SER A 158 -24.26 -0.09 7.09
CA SER A 158 -25.29 0.03 6.04
C SER A 158 -24.65 0.07 4.64
N ALA A 159 -23.75 1.03 4.39
CA ALA A 159 -23.12 1.19 3.08
C ALA A 159 -22.36 -0.07 2.63
N LEU A 160 -21.71 -0.78 3.56
CA LEU A 160 -21.08 -2.07 3.26
C LEU A 160 -22.10 -3.12 2.83
N ASN A 161 -23.22 -3.26 3.54
CA ASN A 161 -24.21 -4.28 3.22
C ASN A 161 -24.97 -3.94 1.94
N ASP A 162 -25.35 -2.68 1.73
CA ASP A 162 -26.08 -2.22 0.54
C ASP A 162 -25.32 -2.48 -0.77
N THR A 163 -23.98 -2.47 -0.70
CA THR A 163 -23.09 -2.74 -1.83
C THR A 163 -22.69 -4.20 -1.90
N MET A 164 -22.19 -4.78 -0.81
CA MET A 164 -21.58 -6.11 -0.84
C MET A 164 -22.60 -7.23 -0.95
N LEU A 165 -23.81 -7.08 -0.40
CA LEU A 165 -24.84 -8.11 -0.55
C LEU A 165 -25.32 -8.20 -2.02
N LYS A 166 -25.42 -7.07 -2.72
CA LYS A 166 -25.70 -7.07 -4.18
C LYS A 166 -24.61 -7.80 -4.97
N ALA A 167 -23.33 -7.65 -4.59
CA ALA A 167 -22.24 -8.39 -5.21
C ALA A 167 -22.36 -9.91 -4.95
N VAL A 168 -22.72 -10.31 -3.74
CA VAL A 168 -22.94 -11.73 -3.38
C VAL A 168 -24.13 -12.34 -4.13
N GLU A 169 -25.17 -11.54 -4.39
CA GLU A 169 -26.31 -11.96 -5.20
C GLU A 169 -25.97 -12.08 -6.69
N ALA A 170 -25.16 -11.15 -7.22
CA ALA A 170 -24.73 -11.18 -8.61
C ALA A 170 -23.79 -12.36 -8.93
N TYR A 171 -22.97 -12.78 -7.96
CA TYR A 171 -22.10 -13.95 -8.09
C TYR A 171 -22.11 -14.78 -6.81
N HIS A 172 -22.73 -15.95 -6.89
CA HIS A 172 -22.89 -16.84 -5.75
C HIS A 172 -21.62 -17.65 -5.46
N ALA A 173 -21.39 -17.90 -4.17
CA ALA A 173 -20.35 -18.82 -3.73
C ALA A 173 -20.68 -20.26 -4.17
N PRO A 174 -19.66 -21.11 -4.41
CA PRO A 174 -19.86 -22.52 -4.71
C PRO A 174 -20.67 -23.23 -3.62
N VAL A 175 -21.49 -24.20 -4.03
CA VAL A 175 -22.28 -25.03 -3.13
C VAL A 175 -21.37 -25.93 -2.32
N VAL A 176 -21.64 -26.03 -1.02
CA VAL A 176 -20.86 -26.81 -0.06
C VAL A 176 -21.75 -27.91 0.49
N ARG A 177 -21.38 -29.18 0.24
CA ARG A 177 -22.10 -30.36 0.75
C ARG A 177 -23.61 -30.29 0.45
N GLY A 178 -23.97 -29.92 -0.79
CA GLY A 178 -25.36 -29.75 -1.23
C GLY A 178 -26.07 -28.48 -0.76
N ASN A 179 -25.43 -27.64 0.06
CA ASN A 179 -26.02 -26.42 0.60
C ASN A 179 -25.35 -25.16 0.04
N ALA A 180 -26.16 -24.16 -0.34
CA ALA A 180 -25.63 -22.87 -0.77
C ALA A 180 -24.97 -22.12 0.40
N VAL A 181 -23.83 -21.48 0.13
CA VAL A 181 -23.21 -20.55 1.08
C VAL A 181 -23.99 -19.25 1.07
N LYS A 182 -24.49 -18.84 2.24
CA LYS A 182 -25.27 -17.62 2.44
C LYS A 182 -24.49 -16.65 3.30
N ILE A 183 -24.13 -15.48 2.75
CA ILE A 183 -23.56 -14.36 3.50
C ILE A 183 -24.73 -13.49 3.97
N LYS A 184 -24.88 -13.33 5.29
CA LYS A 184 -26.02 -12.59 5.87
C LYS A 184 -25.74 -11.10 6.03
N TYR A 185 -24.51 -10.74 6.39
CA TYR A 185 -24.09 -9.34 6.49
C TYR A 185 -22.55 -9.24 6.50
N VAL A 186 -22.07 -8.02 6.28
CA VAL A 186 -20.66 -7.64 6.29
C VAL A 186 -20.45 -6.48 7.27
N THR A 187 -19.32 -6.47 7.97
CA THR A 187 -18.92 -5.34 8.82
C THR A 187 -17.42 -5.07 8.71
N GLN A 188 -17.01 -3.84 8.98
CA GLN A 188 -15.60 -3.48 9.13
C GLN A 188 -15.19 -3.68 10.60
N LEU A 189 -14.08 -4.38 10.82
CA LEU A 189 -13.50 -4.60 12.14
C LEU A 189 -12.69 -3.35 12.56
N PRO A 190 -12.63 -3.01 13.86
CA PRO A 190 -11.91 -1.85 14.38
C PRO A 190 -10.40 -2.13 14.47
N THR A 191 -9.75 -2.28 13.32
CA THR A 191 -8.31 -2.58 13.20
C THR A 191 -7.60 -1.51 12.37
N ILE A 192 -6.30 -1.33 12.60
CA ILE A 192 -5.47 -0.36 11.86
C ILE A 192 -5.44 -0.66 10.36
N VAL A 193 -5.36 -1.94 10.00
CA VAL A 193 -5.49 -2.39 8.60
C VAL A 193 -6.97 -2.59 8.30
N PRO A 194 -7.53 -1.99 7.24
CA PRO A 194 -8.92 -2.21 6.85
C PRO A 194 -9.24 -3.70 6.76
N SER A 195 -10.10 -4.15 7.67
CA SER A 195 -10.43 -5.57 7.84
C SER A 195 -11.93 -5.73 7.79
N PHE A 196 -12.41 -6.68 6.99
CA PHE A 196 -13.83 -6.90 6.73
C PHE A 196 -14.21 -8.32 7.16
N ALA A 197 -15.27 -8.43 7.96
CA ALA A 197 -15.82 -9.72 8.37
C ALA A 197 -17.15 -9.96 7.66
N PHE A 198 -17.19 -11.04 6.89
CA PHE A 198 -18.38 -11.55 6.21
C PHE A 198 -18.97 -12.68 7.06
N PHE A 199 -20.22 -12.55 7.49
CA PHE A 199 -20.89 -13.53 8.33
C PHE A 199 -21.73 -14.49 7.50
N CYS A 200 -21.38 -15.77 7.53
CA CYS A 200 -22.00 -16.80 6.69
C CYS A 200 -22.23 -18.13 7.42
N ASN A 201 -22.92 -19.07 6.76
CA ASN A 201 -23.20 -20.40 7.29
C ASN A 201 -22.00 -21.36 7.21
N TYR A 202 -21.18 -21.27 6.16
CA TYR A 202 -20.00 -22.13 5.94
C TYR A 202 -18.74 -21.29 5.70
N PRO A 203 -18.15 -20.69 6.74
CA PRO A 203 -16.99 -19.80 6.59
C PRO A 203 -15.73 -20.52 6.10
N ASP A 204 -15.49 -21.75 6.56
CA ASP A 204 -14.28 -22.51 6.26
C ASP A 204 -14.26 -23.07 4.82
N ASP A 205 -15.43 -23.11 4.18
CA ASP A 205 -15.58 -23.65 2.83
C ASP A 205 -15.46 -22.58 1.73
N ILE A 206 -15.32 -21.30 2.10
CA ILE A 206 -15.13 -20.22 1.13
C ILE A 206 -13.71 -20.28 0.55
N LYS A 207 -13.63 -20.63 -0.74
CA LYS A 207 -12.37 -20.78 -1.46
C LYS A 207 -11.80 -19.44 -1.93
N THR A 208 -10.50 -19.44 -2.20
CA THR A 208 -9.73 -18.27 -2.63
C THR A 208 -10.33 -17.52 -3.82
N PRO A 209 -10.84 -18.17 -4.90
CA PRO A 209 -11.44 -17.42 -6.02
C PRO A 209 -12.61 -16.53 -5.60
N TYR A 210 -13.49 -17.03 -4.73
CA TYR A 210 -14.64 -16.26 -4.24
C TYR A 210 -14.20 -15.15 -3.27
N ARG A 211 -13.20 -15.43 -2.43
CA ARG A 211 -12.56 -14.42 -1.58
C ARG A 211 -11.98 -13.27 -2.42
N ASN A 212 -11.25 -13.58 -3.49
CA ASN A 212 -10.65 -12.60 -4.38
C ASN A 212 -11.71 -11.78 -5.12
N TYR A 213 -12.81 -12.42 -5.53
CA TYR A 213 -13.97 -11.72 -6.09
C TYR A 213 -14.52 -10.67 -5.11
N LEU A 214 -14.74 -11.04 -3.85
CA LEU A 214 -15.25 -10.12 -2.83
C LEU A 214 -14.24 -9.01 -2.50
N GLU A 215 -12.95 -9.31 -2.47
CA GLU A 215 -11.89 -8.30 -2.34
C GLU A 215 -11.92 -7.29 -3.47
N ASN A 216 -11.99 -7.75 -4.73
CA ASN A 216 -12.06 -6.86 -5.89
C ASN A 216 -13.31 -5.98 -5.82
N LYS A 217 -14.46 -6.53 -5.41
CA LYS A 217 -15.69 -5.74 -5.23
C LYS A 217 -15.58 -4.70 -4.12
N LEU A 218 -14.87 -4.99 -3.03
CA LEU A 218 -14.56 -3.99 -2.02
C LEU A 218 -13.71 -2.86 -2.61
N ARG A 219 -12.66 -3.17 -3.37
CA ARG A 219 -11.77 -2.17 -3.98
C ARG A 219 -12.45 -1.34 -5.07
N GLU A 220 -13.34 -1.93 -5.85
CA GLU A 220 -14.10 -1.23 -6.90
C GLU A 220 -15.08 -0.20 -6.33
N ASN A 221 -15.68 -0.49 -5.17
CA ASN A 221 -16.77 0.33 -4.62
C ASN A 221 -16.33 1.25 -3.47
N PHE A 222 -15.16 1.01 -2.88
CA PHE A 222 -14.65 1.78 -1.76
C PHE A 222 -13.20 2.20 -2.01
N SER A 223 -12.85 3.45 -1.70
CA SER A 223 -11.47 3.94 -1.87
C SER A 223 -10.54 3.27 -0.86
N LEU A 224 -9.88 2.20 -1.32
CA LEU A 224 -8.94 1.37 -0.55
C LEU A 224 -7.59 1.23 -1.29
N THR A 225 -7.40 2.01 -2.36
CA THR A 225 -6.19 2.03 -3.17
C THR A 225 -4.96 2.36 -2.34
N GLY A 226 -3.88 1.61 -2.59
CA GLY A 226 -2.62 1.69 -1.86
C GLY A 226 -2.66 0.99 -0.50
N VAL A 227 -3.78 0.40 -0.10
CA VAL A 227 -3.92 -0.24 1.22
C VAL A 227 -4.20 -1.74 1.08
N PRO A 228 -3.41 -2.61 1.73
CA PRO A 228 -3.74 -4.02 1.84
C PRO A 228 -4.98 -4.18 2.73
N ILE A 229 -5.92 -5.03 2.32
CA ILE A 229 -7.13 -5.31 3.11
C ILE A 229 -7.11 -6.73 3.63
N ARG A 230 -7.84 -6.99 4.71
CA ARG A 230 -8.01 -8.34 5.26
C ARG A 230 -9.47 -8.74 5.21
N ILE A 231 -9.73 -9.92 4.68
CA ILE A 231 -11.09 -10.49 4.64
C ILE A 231 -11.15 -11.68 5.58
N PHE A 232 -12.17 -11.71 6.41
CA PHE A 232 -12.48 -12.80 7.32
C PHE A 232 -13.88 -13.32 7.03
N PHE A 233 -14.04 -14.63 7.08
CA PHE A 233 -15.36 -15.26 7.05
C PHE A 233 -15.63 -15.82 8.44
N ARG A 234 -16.80 -15.52 9.00
CA ARG A 234 -17.18 -15.95 10.35
C ARG A 234 -18.51 -16.67 10.32
N LYS A 235 -18.64 -17.68 11.17
CA LYS A 235 -19.90 -18.41 11.34
C LYS A 235 -20.92 -17.48 12.00
N LYS A 236 -22.13 -17.46 11.44
CA LYS A 236 -23.30 -16.87 12.09
C LYS A 236 -24.15 -17.93 12.77
#